data_AF-A0A9N8JDD3-F1
#
_entry.id   AF-A0A9N8JDD3-F1
#
_cell.length_a   1.000
_cell.length_b   1.000
_cell.length_c   1.000
_cell.angle_alpha   90.00
_cell.angle_beta   90.00
_cell.angle_gamma   90.00
#
_symmetry.space_group_name_H-M   'P 1'
#
loop_
_entity.id
_entity.type
_entity.pdbx_description
1 polymer ?
#
loop_
_entity_poly.entity_id
_entity_poly.type
_entity_poly.pdbx_seq_one_letter_code
_entity_poly.pdbx_strand_id
1 'polypeptide(L)'
;MDLRLGRKLRFNVQEATCSQIDGRVVVKLARFSWEMPQLEQETQAYEWIKDTDIGPAFLAHLTEKGRTIGSVMEHIANARHAELEDLPLCRAALDRLHKLGIKYGDVNKHNILIRDEGVTLIDLDCAILYFWEESCSRLSQNFKTFLVEAGPCWTRASIMT
;
A
#
# COMPACT_ATOMS: atom_id res chain seq x y z
N MET A 1 -0.81 -13.00 20.52
CA MET A 1 -1.32 -13.58 19.27
C MET A 1 -0.39 -14.71 18.86
N ASP A 2 -0.88 -15.94 18.76
CA ASP A 2 -0.07 -17.09 18.30
C ASP A 2 -0.17 -17.17 16.76
N LEU A 3 0.93 -16.82 16.10
CA LEU A 3 1.03 -16.74 14.65
C LEU A 3 1.85 -17.90 14.09
N ARG A 4 1.29 -18.58 13.10
CA ARG A 4 2.01 -19.60 12.32
C ARG A 4 2.28 -19.05 10.93
N LEU A 5 3.54 -18.68 10.69
CA LEU A 5 4.00 -18.20 9.38
C LEU A 5 3.90 -19.30 8.33
N GLY A 6 3.46 -18.93 7.14
CA GLY A 6 3.25 -19.81 6.00
C GLY A 6 4.02 -19.35 4.78
N ARG A 7 3.32 -19.18 3.66
CA ARG A 7 3.92 -18.84 2.37
C ARG A 7 4.53 -17.44 2.40
N LYS A 8 5.76 -17.31 1.89
CA LYS A 8 6.40 -16.01 1.67
C LYS A 8 5.84 -15.33 0.42
N LEU A 9 5.35 -14.10 0.56
CA LEU A 9 4.81 -13.28 -0.53
C LEU A 9 5.87 -12.31 -1.07
N ARG A 10 6.59 -11.63 -0.17
CA ARG A 10 7.73 -10.74 -0.48
C ARG A 10 8.82 -10.90 0.57
N PHE A 11 9.92 -10.15 0.44
CA PHE A 11 11.06 -10.25 1.35
C PHE A 11 10.65 -10.12 2.83
N ASN A 12 9.78 -9.16 3.13
CA ASN A 12 9.25 -8.85 4.47
C ASN A 12 7.75 -9.15 4.64
N VAL A 13 7.09 -9.79 3.66
CA VAL A 13 5.64 -10.07 3.69
C VAL A 13 5.37 -11.57 3.57
N GLN A 14 4.53 -12.11 4.44
CA GLN A 14 4.21 -13.55 4.49
C GLN A 14 2.72 -13.78 4.80
N GLU A 15 2.15 -14.83 4.24
CA GLU A 15 0.89 -15.38 4.73
C GLU A 15 1.12 -16.02 6.10
N ALA A 16 0.12 -15.95 6.97
CA ALA A 16 0.13 -16.62 8.25
C ALA A 16 -1.28 -17.10 8.62
N THR A 17 -1.35 -17.97 9.62
CA THR A 17 -2.61 -18.33 10.31
C THR A 17 -2.51 -17.90 11.77
N CYS A 18 -3.65 -17.56 12.35
CA CYS A 18 -3.75 -17.10 13.74
C CYS A 18 -4.84 -17.90 14.45
N SER A 19 -4.61 -18.31 15.69
CA SER A 19 -5.64 -19.02 16.47
C SER A 19 -6.87 -18.15 16.81
N GLN A 20 -6.74 -16.83 16.67
CA GLN A 20 -7.78 -15.85 17.04
C GLN A 20 -8.51 -15.27 15.82
N ILE A 21 -8.04 -15.55 14.60
CA ILE A 21 -8.59 -15.00 13.36
C ILE A 21 -8.83 -16.18 12.43
N ASP A 22 -10.07 -16.35 11.98
CA ASP A 22 -10.39 -17.42 11.04
C ASP A 22 -9.74 -17.17 9.67
N GLY A 23 -9.27 -18.23 9.04
CA GLY A 23 -8.59 -18.17 7.75
C GLY A 23 -7.13 -17.68 7.78
N ARG A 24 -6.70 -17.10 6.66
CA ARG A 24 -5.34 -16.59 6.45
C ARG A 24 -5.28 -15.10 6.71
N VAL A 25 -4.11 -14.65 7.17
CA VAL A 25 -3.76 -13.24 7.31
C VAL A 25 -2.46 -12.97 6.58
N VAL A 26 -2.19 -11.70 6.27
CA VAL A 26 -0.91 -11.24 5.76
C VAL A 26 -0.16 -10.57 6.90
N VAL A 27 1.13 -10.87 7.01
CA VAL A 27 2.04 -10.31 8.00
C VAL A 27 3.14 -9.56 7.27
N LYS A 28 3.34 -8.28 7.59
CA LYS A 28 4.49 -7.47 7.14
C LYS A 28 5.36 -7.15 8.35
N LEU A 29 6.65 -7.50 8.26
CA LEU A 29 7.62 -7.33 9.35
C LEU A 29 8.64 -6.24 9.01
N ALA A 30 8.86 -5.30 9.92
CA ALA A 30 10.05 -4.46 9.91
C ALA A 30 11.21 -5.25 10.54
N ARG A 31 11.97 -5.95 9.70
CA ARG A 31 13.11 -6.77 10.14
C ARG A 31 14.35 -5.95 10.44
N PHE A 32 14.41 -4.73 9.90
CA PHE A 32 15.50 -3.80 10.14
C PHE A 32 15.00 -2.48 10.70
N SER A 33 15.86 -1.78 11.45
CA SER A 33 15.51 -0.49 12.07
C SER A 33 15.12 0.59 11.06
N TRP A 34 15.70 0.56 9.86
CA TRP A 34 15.40 1.51 8.79
C TRP A 34 14.07 1.22 8.08
N GLU A 35 13.40 0.08 8.33
CA GLU A 35 12.06 -0.23 7.83
C GLU A 35 10.96 0.29 8.79
N MET A 36 11.34 0.73 9.99
CA MET A 36 10.40 1.23 11.00
C MET A 36 9.61 2.47 10.55
N PRO A 37 10.23 3.49 9.92
CA PRO A 37 9.47 4.64 9.44
C PRO A 37 8.41 4.27 8.41
N GLN A 38 8.72 3.32 7.51
CA GLN A 38 7.76 2.81 6.52
C GLN A 38 6.61 2.05 7.18
N LEU A 39 6.90 1.24 8.20
CA LEU A 39 5.86 0.55 8.98
C LEU A 39 4.94 1.54 9.69
N GLU A 40 5.49 2.60 10.29
CA GLU A 40 4.71 3.66 10.94
C GLU A 40 3.88 4.45 9.94
N GLN A 41 4.43 4.76 8.77
CA GLN A 41 3.73 5.45 7.68
C GLN A 41 2.57 4.61 7.15
N GLU A 42 2.81 3.32 6.88
CA GLU A 42 1.77 2.41 6.41
C GLU A 42 0.67 2.21 7.45
N THR A 43 1.03 2.12 8.73
CA THR A 43 0.05 2.06 9.83
C THR A 43 -0.85 3.31 9.82
N GLN A 44 -0.26 4.50 9.71
CA GLN A 44 -1.03 5.74 9.62
C GLN A 44 -1.94 5.76 8.39
N ALA A 45 -1.44 5.28 7.25
CA ALA A 45 -2.23 5.19 6.03
C ALA A 45 -3.45 4.28 6.20
N TYR A 46 -3.30 3.13 6.87
CA TYR A 46 -4.41 2.24 7.20
C TYR A 46 -5.44 2.90 8.12
N GLU A 47 -5.04 3.77 9.05
CA GLU A 47 -5.98 4.56 9.85
C GLU A 47 -6.74 5.58 9.01
N TRP A 48 -6.11 6.19 8.00
CA TRP A 48 -6.80 7.15 7.11
C TRP A 48 -7.85 6.51 6.21
N ILE A 49 -7.63 5.26 5.80
CA ILE A 49 -8.56 4.50 4.95
C ILE A 49 -9.43 3.53 5.77
N LYS A 50 -9.43 3.66 7.10
CA LYS A 50 -10.26 2.84 7.98
C LYS A 50 -11.72 2.98 7.60
N ASP A 51 -12.43 1.85 7.65
CA ASP A 51 -13.85 1.74 7.28
C ASP A 51 -14.14 2.05 5.80
N THR A 52 -13.12 2.03 4.94
CA THR A 52 -13.26 2.08 3.47
C THR A 52 -12.96 0.72 2.83
N ASP A 53 -13.29 0.56 1.55
CA ASP A 53 -12.99 -0.64 0.75
C ASP A 53 -11.70 -0.49 -0.09
N ILE A 54 -10.87 0.52 0.19
CA ILE A 54 -9.71 0.88 -0.64
C ILE A 54 -8.55 -0.09 -0.44
N GLY A 55 -8.30 -0.53 0.79
CA GLY A 55 -7.19 -1.41 1.16
C GLY A 55 -7.67 -2.62 1.98
N PRO A 56 -6.76 -3.57 2.28
CA PRO A 56 -7.06 -4.65 3.20
C PRO A 56 -7.44 -4.14 4.59
N ALA A 57 -8.26 -4.88 5.34
CA ALA A 57 -8.49 -4.53 6.74
C ALA A 57 -7.19 -4.65 7.56
N PHE A 58 -6.89 -3.62 8.36
CA PHE A 58 -5.82 -3.68 9.36
C PHE A 58 -6.32 -4.44 10.59
N LEU A 59 -5.67 -5.54 10.94
CA LEU A 59 -6.16 -6.46 11.98
C LEU A 59 -5.46 -6.26 13.31
N ALA A 60 -4.13 -6.08 13.31
CA ALA A 60 -3.36 -5.92 14.54
C ALA A 60 -1.93 -5.43 14.27
N HIS A 61 -1.32 -4.87 15.31
CA HIS A 61 0.14 -4.74 15.39
C HIS A 61 0.80 -6.05 15.81
N LEU A 62 1.98 -6.30 15.28
CA LEU A 62 2.89 -7.31 15.80
C LEU A 62 3.89 -6.67 16.74
N THR A 63 3.99 -7.23 17.94
CA THR A 63 4.88 -6.73 18.98
C THR A 63 5.81 -7.81 19.48
N GLU A 64 7.10 -7.48 19.63
CA GLU A 64 8.08 -8.30 20.33
C GLU A 64 8.66 -7.50 21.49
N LYS A 65 8.58 -8.04 22.72
CA LYS A 65 9.08 -7.38 23.95
C LYS A 65 8.59 -5.92 24.11
N GLY A 66 7.34 -5.65 23.75
CA GLY A 66 6.72 -4.32 23.86
C GLY A 66 7.03 -3.36 22.71
N ARG A 67 7.88 -3.75 21.74
CA ARG A 67 8.15 -2.96 20.54
C ARG A 67 7.31 -3.47 19.38
N THR A 68 6.69 -2.56 18.62
CA THR A 68 6.06 -2.90 17.33
C THR A 68 7.12 -3.31 16.31
N ILE A 69 6.98 -4.50 15.75
CA ILE A 69 7.89 -5.09 14.75
C ILE A 69 7.19 -5.38 13.42
N GLY A 70 5.89 -5.11 13.31
CA GLY A 70 5.14 -5.35 12.09
C GLY A 70 3.65 -5.10 12.23
N SER A 71 2.91 -5.48 11.19
CA SER A 71 1.47 -5.38 11.08
C SER A 71 0.87 -6.70 10.57
N VAL A 72 -0.39 -6.91 10.92
CA VAL A 72 -1.24 -7.99 10.44
C VAL A 72 -2.39 -7.36 9.65
N MET A 73 -2.58 -7.81 8.42
CA MET A 73 -3.63 -7.35 7.52
C MET A 73 -4.47 -8.54 7.05
N GLU A 74 -5.67 -8.24 6.59
CA GLU A 74 -6.52 -9.17 5.85
C GLU A 74 -5.77 -9.82 4.69
N HIS A 75 -5.98 -11.12 4.49
CA HIS A 75 -5.54 -11.80 3.29
C HIS A 75 -6.60 -11.65 2.18
N ILE A 76 -6.25 -10.95 1.11
CA ILE A 76 -7.11 -10.79 -0.06
C ILE A 76 -7.07 -12.08 -0.91
N ALA A 77 -8.12 -12.90 -0.80
CA ALA A 77 -8.27 -14.12 -1.59
C ALA A 77 -8.78 -13.82 -3.01
N ASN A 78 -8.51 -14.74 -3.94
CA ASN A 78 -9.01 -14.68 -5.33
C ASN A 78 -8.68 -13.38 -6.09
N ALA A 79 -7.59 -12.71 -5.73
CA ALA A 79 -7.13 -11.51 -6.42
C ALA A 79 -5.93 -11.79 -7.32
N ARG A 80 -5.81 -10.99 -8.38
CA ARG A 80 -4.63 -10.93 -9.25
C ARG A 80 -4.04 -9.53 -9.26
N HIS A 81 -2.78 -9.39 -9.63
CA HIS A 81 -2.21 -8.07 -9.89
C HIS A 81 -2.89 -7.40 -11.08
N ALA A 82 -2.95 -6.06 -11.04
CA ALA A 82 -3.47 -5.27 -12.14
C ALA A 82 -2.64 -5.48 -13.41
N GLU A 83 -3.33 -5.49 -14.55
CA GLU A 83 -2.75 -5.47 -15.89
C GLU A 83 -3.22 -4.22 -16.65
N LEU A 84 -2.71 -4.03 -17.87
CA LEU A 84 -2.95 -2.81 -18.65
C LEU A 84 -4.45 -2.57 -18.93
N GLU A 85 -5.21 -3.64 -19.09
CA GLU A 85 -6.67 -3.58 -19.30
C GLU A 85 -7.44 -3.05 -18.08
N ASP A 86 -6.86 -3.16 -16.88
CA ASP A 86 -7.48 -2.71 -15.64
C ASP A 86 -7.21 -1.23 -15.34
N LEU A 87 -6.51 -0.50 -16.23
CA LEU A 87 -6.20 0.91 -16.04
C LEU A 87 -7.42 1.77 -15.65
N PRO A 88 -8.62 1.60 -16.25
CA PRO A 88 -9.81 2.34 -15.83
C PRO A 88 -10.21 2.05 -14.38
N LEU A 89 -10.11 0.78 -13.95
CA LEU A 89 -10.42 0.36 -12.57
C LEU A 89 -9.39 0.90 -11.58
N CYS A 90 -8.11 0.81 -11.93
CA CYS A 90 -7.01 1.38 -11.15
C CYS A 90 -7.20 2.88 -10.96
N ARG A 91 -7.60 3.59 -12.03
CA ARG A 91 -7.85 5.03 -11.97
C ARG A 91 -9.02 5.36 -11.04
N ALA A 92 -10.12 4.61 -11.13
CA ALA A 92 -11.26 4.81 -10.24
C ALA A 92 -10.87 4.59 -8.76
N ALA A 93 -10.03 3.58 -8.46
CA ALA A 93 -9.53 3.33 -7.11
C ALA A 93 -8.67 4.48 -6.58
N LEU A 94 -7.74 4.98 -7.41
CA LEU A 94 -6.92 6.14 -7.07
C LEU A 94 -7.77 7.40 -6.88
N ASP A 95 -8.79 7.61 -7.73
CA ASP A 95 -9.69 8.75 -7.61
C ASP A 95 -10.52 8.70 -6.31
N ARG A 96 -10.87 7.51 -5.80
CA ARG A 96 -11.50 7.36 -4.47
C ARG A 96 -10.53 7.75 -3.34
N LEU A 97 -9.30 7.26 -3.38
CA LEU A 97 -8.26 7.61 -2.40
C LEU A 97 -7.98 9.12 -2.40
N HIS A 98 -7.90 9.70 -3.59
CA HIS A 98 -7.76 11.11 -3.85
C HIS A 98 -8.89 11.95 -3.22
N LYS A 99 -10.15 11.52 -3.31
CA LYS A 99 -11.29 12.20 -2.66
C LYS A 99 -11.19 12.24 -1.13
N LEU A 100 -10.39 11.36 -0.53
CA LEU A 100 -10.08 11.38 0.91
C LEU A 100 -8.91 12.33 1.25
N GLY A 101 -8.32 13.01 0.26
CA GLY A 101 -7.12 13.83 0.46
C GLY A 101 -5.85 13.00 0.59
N ILE A 102 -5.82 11.76 0.11
CA ILE A 102 -4.68 10.84 0.28
C ILE A 102 -4.05 10.55 -1.09
N LYS A 103 -2.74 10.77 -1.21
CA LYS A 103 -1.95 10.43 -2.40
C LYS A 103 -1.33 9.07 -2.15
N TYR A 104 -1.45 8.15 -3.10
CA TYR A 104 -0.98 6.78 -2.91
C TYR A 104 0.55 6.65 -2.78
N GLY A 105 1.30 7.46 -3.54
CA GLY A 105 2.77 7.56 -3.41
C GLY A 105 3.56 6.53 -4.22
N ASP A 106 3.12 5.27 -4.29
CA ASP A 106 3.78 4.19 -5.05
C ASP A 106 2.82 3.51 -6.04
N VAL A 107 2.51 4.21 -7.13
CA VAL A 107 1.60 3.69 -8.18
C VAL A 107 2.34 2.64 -9.01
N ASN A 108 2.21 1.37 -8.61
CA ASN A 108 2.80 0.21 -9.27
C ASN A 108 1.77 -0.90 -9.43
N LYS A 109 1.72 -1.57 -10.60
CA LYS A 109 0.78 -2.68 -10.84
C LYS A 109 0.90 -3.83 -9.84
N HIS A 110 2.09 -4.03 -9.26
CA HIS A 110 2.34 -5.04 -8.24
C HIS A 110 1.74 -4.69 -6.86
N ASN A 111 1.31 -3.45 -6.66
CA ASN A 111 0.68 -2.98 -5.43
C ASN A 111 -0.83 -2.75 -5.61
N ILE A 112 -1.38 -3.09 -6.78
CA ILE A 112 -2.81 -3.01 -7.06
C ILE A 112 -3.33 -4.43 -7.31
N LEU A 113 -4.34 -4.81 -6.54
CA LEU A 113 -5.01 -6.10 -6.63
C LEU A 113 -6.40 -5.92 -7.25
N ILE A 114 -6.68 -6.70 -8.28
CA ILE A 114 -7.98 -6.81 -8.94
C ILE A 114 -8.68 -8.06 -8.41
N ARG A 115 -9.93 -7.89 -7.99
CA ARG A 115 -10.83 -8.92 -7.46
C ARG A 115 -12.22 -8.73 -8.07
N ASP A 116 -13.08 -9.75 -7.99
CA ASP A 116 -14.41 -9.71 -8.59
C ASP A 116 -15.24 -8.51 -8.07
N GLU A 117 -15.05 -8.18 -6.80
CA GLU A 117 -15.71 -7.09 -6.09
C GLU A 117 -15.02 -5.72 -6.21
N GLY A 118 -13.91 -5.61 -6.96
CA GLY A 118 -13.29 -4.32 -7.29
C GLY A 118 -11.76 -4.29 -7.24
N VAL A 119 -11.23 -3.21 -6.67
CA VAL A 119 -9.78 -2.94 -6.62
C VAL A 119 -9.35 -2.69 -5.18
N THR A 120 -8.26 -3.34 -4.79
CA THR A 120 -7.61 -3.17 -3.48
C THR A 120 -6.18 -2.67 -3.67
N LEU A 121 -5.88 -1.53 -3.05
CA LEU A 121 -4.53 -0.97 -2.98
C LEU A 121 -3.81 -1.57 -1.77
N ILE A 122 -2.58 -2.06 -1.98
CA ILE A 122 -1.71 -2.61 -0.92
C ILE A 122 -0.41 -1.81 -0.84
N ASP A 123 0.42 -2.04 0.16
CA ASP A 123 1.73 -1.37 0.29
C ASP A 123 1.59 0.17 0.37
N LEU A 124 0.92 0.64 1.43
CA LEU A 124 0.56 2.06 1.61
C LEU A 124 1.67 2.90 2.29
N ASP A 125 2.90 2.39 2.35
CA ASP A 125 4.01 3.01 3.06
C ASP A 125 4.53 4.32 2.43
N CYS A 126 4.12 4.61 1.19
CA CYS A 126 4.40 5.86 0.50
C CYS A 126 3.20 6.83 0.50
N ALA A 127 2.07 6.45 1.10
CA ALA A 127 0.86 7.26 1.07
C ALA A 127 1.00 8.52 1.93
N ILE A 128 0.54 9.67 1.44
CA ILE A 128 0.59 10.95 2.17
C ILE A 128 -0.75 11.69 2.09
N LEU A 129 -1.10 12.44 3.13
CA LEU A 129 -2.18 13.42 3.05
C LEU A 129 -1.74 14.62 2.21
N TYR A 130 -2.61 15.09 1.32
CA TYR A 130 -2.40 16.31 0.55
C TYR A 130 -3.71 17.10 0.41
N PHE A 131 -3.63 18.39 0.74
CA PHE A 131 -4.75 19.31 0.61
C PHE A 131 -4.84 19.83 -0.84
N TRP A 132 -6.06 19.82 -1.40
CA TRP A 132 -6.34 19.86 -2.83
C TRP A 132 -6.30 21.23 -3.53
N GLU A 133 -6.18 22.36 -2.81
CA GLU A 133 -6.42 23.67 -3.43
C GLU A 133 -5.33 24.15 -4.41
N GLU A 134 -4.05 23.79 -4.24
CA GLU A 134 -2.98 24.27 -5.14
C GLU A 134 -2.62 23.31 -6.31
N SER A 135 -3.08 22.06 -6.29
CA SER A 135 -2.53 21.01 -7.17
C SER A 135 -3.29 20.77 -8.49
N CYS A 136 -4.56 21.22 -8.58
CA CYS A 136 -5.40 21.02 -9.78
C CYS A 136 -4.87 21.75 -11.03
N SER A 137 -4.11 22.84 -10.89
CA SER A 137 -3.54 23.55 -12.06
C SER A 137 -2.32 22.85 -12.67
N ARG A 138 -1.60 22.01 -11.91
CA ARG A 138 -0.36 21.34 -12.35
C ARG A 138 -0.57 19.89 -12.81
N LEU A 139 -1.65 19.23 -12.39
CA LEU A 139 -1.90 17.81 -12.71
C LEU A 139 -2.41 17.55 -14.13
N SER A 140 -3.08 18.52 -14.77
CA SER A 140 -3.43 18.42 -16.19
C SER A 140 -2.20 18.47 -17.10
N GLN A 141 -1.12 19.14 -16.67
CA GLN A 141 0.17 19.15 -17.37
C GLN A 141 0.98 17.86 -17.12
N ASN A 142 0.99 17.33 -15.89
CA ASN A 142 1.85 16.20 -15.52
C ASN A 142 1.29 14.81 -15.86
N PHE A 143 0.00 14.67 -16.19
CA PHE A 143 -0.57 13.38 -16.58
C PHE A 143 -0.06 12.87 -17.94
N LYS A 144 0.39 13.76 -18.82
CA LYS A 144 1.06 13.37 -20.09
C LYS A 144 2.53 13.00 -19.88
N THR A 145 3.21 13.63 -18.93
CA THR A 145 4.64 13.38 -18.66
C THR A 145 4.87 12.05 -17.96
N PHE A 146 4.00 11.65 -17.02
CA PHE A 146 4.15 10.41 -16.26
C PHE A 146 4.03 9.12 -17.08
N LEU A 147 3.37 9.17 -18.26
CA LEU A 147 3.29 8.03 -19.19
C LEU A 147 4.41 8.02 -20.24
N VAL A 148 5.16 9.11 -20.41
CA VAL A 148 6.27 9.22 -21.38
C VAL A 148 7.63 8.96 -20.71
N GLU A 149 7.77 9.24 -19.41
CA GLU A 149 9.04 9.11 -18.69
C GLU A 149 9.27 7.73 -18.04
N ALA A 150 8.38 6.74 -18.25
CA ALA A 150 8.61 5.36 -17.85
C ALA A 150 9.61 4.61 -18.77
N GLY A 151 10.70 5.30 -19.14
CA GLY A 151 11.93 4.76 -19.72
C GLY A 151 13.04 4.65 -18.67
N PRO A 152 14.14 3.93 -18.94
CA PRO A 152 14.91 3.24 -17.91
C PRO A 152 15.80 4.17 -17.08
N CYS A 153 15.98 3.77 -15.81
CA CYS A 153 17.04 4.19 -14.89
C CYS A 153 16.85 5.54 -14.18
N TRP A 154 16.56 5.44 -12.88
CA TRP A 154 16.95 6.42 -11.88
C TRP A 154 18.45 6.75 -12.00
N THR A 155 18.80 8.02 -12.17
CA THR A 155 20.14 8.52 -11.82
C THR A 155 20.08 9.96 -11.34
N ARG A 156 20.50 10.15 -10.07
CA ARG A 156 21.15 11.34 -9.45
C ARG A 156 20.87 12.75 -10.03
N ALA A 157 20.38 13.63 -9.15
CA ALA A 157 20.95 14.96 -8.91
C ALA A 157 20.46 15.42 -7.51
N SER A 158 21.32 15.41 -6.47
CA SER A 158 22.16 16.54 -6.07
C SER A 158 21.36 17.81 -5.79
N ILE A 159 21.11 18.09 -4.51
CA ILE A 159 20.91 19.47 -4.04
C ILE A 159 21.94 19.71 -2.94
N MET A 160 23.02 20.39 -3.34
CA MET A 160 23.80 21.24 -2.46
C MET A 160 22.97 22.49 -2.16
N THR A 161 22.88 22.83 -0.88
CA THR A 161 23.10 24.19 -0.37
C THR A 161 23.97 24.05 0.86
#